data_AF-A0A665TL21-F1
#
_entry.id   AF-A0A665TL21-F1
#
_cell.length_a   1.000
_cell.length_b   1.000
_cell.length_c   1.000
_cell.angle_alpha   90.00
_cell.angle_beta   90.00
_cell.angle_gamma   90.00
#
_symmetry.space_group_name_H-M   'P 1'
#
loop_
_entity.id
_entity.type
_entity.pdbx_description
1 polymer ?
#
loop_
_entity_poly.entity_id
_entity_poly.type
_entity_poly.pdbx_seq_one_letter_code
_entity_poly.pdbx_strand_id
1 'polypeptide(L)'
;MVSVRSRGAETSHAQMSSGIGMTSFSTQRTIACDGSDNVQRLSCEDGLISVQEALYGRKDREICSEDRPAYQLTNTDCSQVGTLDVIKRRCDGKKVCEFNTQILHTSDPCFGTFKYLDTTYNCVHGIHSITCEHSLAILKCDQGLVIHVQSANYGRHDQTTCSFNRPPPQLQNVRCSHPINKVAESCNGKNSCIIKASNSVFGDPCYGTFKYLEVSYTCDCK
;
A
#
# COMPACT_ATOMS: atom_id res chain seq x y z
N MET A 1 4.68 7.47 59.75
CA MET A 1 5.17 6.11 59.43
C MET A 1 3.93 5.23 59.42
N VAL A 2 3.46 4.72 58.29
CA VAL A 2 3.98 3.51 57.64
C VAL A 2 3.82 3.64 56.11
N SER A 3 4.91 3.29 55.41
CA SER A 3 5.03 3.18 53.95
C SER A 3 4.50 1.81 53.51
N VAL A 4 3.59 1.76 52.54
CA VAL A 4 3.17 0.51 51.89
C VAL A 4 3.91 0.41 50.56
N ARG A 5 4.91 -0.47 50.52
CA ARG A 5 5.67 -0.87 49.33
C ARG A 5 4.93 -1.95 48.56
N SER A 6 4.78 -1.72 47.27
CA SER A 6 4.42 -2.65 46.20
C SER A 6 5.44 -3.80 46.08
N ARG A 7 4.95 -5.02 45.86
CA ARG A 7 5.74 -6.14 45.30
C ARG A 7 5.01 -6.65 44.07
N GLY A 8 5.70 -6.60 42.93
CA GLY A 8 5.26 -7.15 41.66
C GLY A 8 5.28 -8.67 41.66
N ALA A 9 4.37 -9.26 40.90
CA ALA A 9 4.37 -10.67 40.57
C ALA A 9 4.73 -10.80 39.09
N GLU A 10 5.90 -11.39 38.84
CA GLU A 10 6.32 -11.92 37.55
C GLU A 10 5.38 -13.06 37.15
N THR A 11 4.92 -13.06 35.91
CA THR A 11 4.35 -14.25 35.28
C THR A 11 5.11 -14.54 34.00
N SER A 12 5.91 -15.60 34.07
CA SER A 12 6.60 -16.24 32.97
C SER A 12 5.60 -16.85 31.98
N HIS A 13 5.75 -16.56 30.69
CA HIS A 13 5.17 -17.40 29.64
C HIS A 13 6.27 -17.98 28.77
N ALA A 14 6.22 -19.32 28.70
CA ALA A 14 7.21 -20.20 28.16
C ALA A 14 7.27 -20.14 26.63
N GLN A 15 8.48 -20.25 26.09
CA GLN A 15 8.73 -20.58 24.70
C GLN A 15 8.52 -22.08 24.49
N MET A 16 7.76 -22.45 23.46
CA MET A 16 7.88 -23.76 22.79
C MET A 16 7.95 -23.54 21.28
N SER A 17 8.91 -24.24 20.69
CA SER A 17 9.37 -24.13 19.31
C SER A 17 8.64 -25.12 18.38
N SER A 18 8.74 -24.84 17.07
CA SER A 18 8.66 -25.77 15.93
C SER A 18 7.26 -26.04 15.34
N GLY A 19 6.90 -25.23 14.34
CA GLY A 19 5.90 -25.53 13.33
C GLY A 19 6.31 -24.84 12.02
N ILE A 20 6.25 -25.56 10.90
CA ILE A 20 6.51 -25.08 9.54
C ILE A 20 5.78 -23.75 9.34
N GLY A 21 6.53 -22.69 8.99
CA GLY A 21 6.05 -21.31 9.01
C GLY A 21 4.87 -21.07 8.06
N MET A 22 3.65 -21.20 8.58
CA MET A 22 2.50 -20.52 8.03
C MET A 22 2.74 -19.02 8.25
N THR A 23 3.01 -18.28 7.19
CA THR A 23 3.06 -16.81 7.21
C THR A 23 1.71 -16.31 7.74
N SER A 24 1.71 -15.85 8.99
CA SER A 24 0.53 -15.26 9.62
C SER A 24 0.25 -13.91 8.97
N PHE A 25 -0.59 -13.89 7.95
CA PHE A 25 -1.06 -12.64 7.35
C PHE A 25 -2.09 -12.01 8.29
N SER A 26 -1.82 -10.80 8.77
CA SER A 26 -2.84 -10.01 9.47
C SER A 26 -3.80 -9.44 8.43
N THR A 27 -5.04 -9.92 8.44
CA THR A 27 -6.13 -9.34 7.64
C THR A 27 -6.65 -8.09 8.33
N GLN A 28 -6.65 -6.99 7.59
CA GLN A 28 -7.12 -5.69 8.03
C GLN A 28 -8.33 -5.27 7.21
N ARG A 29 -9.22 -4.50 7.84
CA ARG A 29 -10.42 -3.93 7.21
C ARG A 29 -10.52 -2.46 7.55
N THR A 30 -10.76 -1.64 6.54
CA THR A 30 -10.95 -0.20 6.68
C THR A 30 -12.25 0.19 5.99
N ILE A 31 -13.00 1.12 6.59
CA ILE A 31 -14.25 1.64 6.03
C ILE A 31 -14.16 3.17 5.93
N ALA A 32 -14.61 3.74 4.82
CA ALA A 32 -14.81 5.17 4.65
C ALA A 32 -16.22 5.44 4.11
N CYS A 33 -16.97 6.32 4.76
CA CYS A 33 -18.27 6.73 4.26
C CYS A 33 -18.14 7.57 2.98
N ASP A 34 -19.14 7.52 2.10
CA ASP A 34 -19.08 8.29 0.85
C ASP A 34 -18.99 9.81 1.11
N GLY A 35 -18.09 10.47 0.39
CA GLY A 35 -17.74 11.89 0.56
C GLY A 35 -16.35 12.21 0.02
N SER A 36 -16.20 13.37 -0.64
CA SER A 36 -14.93 13.80 -1.25
C SER A 36 -13.80 13.97 -0.23
N ASP A 37 -14.16 14.33 1.00
CA ASP A 37 -13.21 14.63 2.07
C ASP A 37 -12.90 13.42 2.95
N ASN A 38 -13.64 12.31 2.77
CA ASN A 38 -13.44 11.08 3.52
C ASN A 38 -12.32 10.26 2.87
N VAL A 39 -11.13 10.33 3.47
CA VAL A 39 -9.96 9.58 3.01
C VAL A 39 -9.93 8.21 3.68
N GLN A 40 -9.88 7.16 2.86
CA GLN A 40 -9.52 5.82 3.29
C GLN A 40 -7.99 5.69 3.25
N ARG A 41 -7.40 5.25 4.37
CA ARG A 41 -5.97 5.00 4.52
C ARG A 41 -5.74 3.52 4.84
N LEU A 42 -5.04 2.83 3.94
CA LEU A 42 -4.53 1.47 4.17
C LEU A 42 -3.05 1.56 4.53
N SER A 43 -2.59 0.79 5.51
CA SER A 43 -1.19 0.83 5.93
C SER A 43 -0.71 -0.50 6.51
N CYS A 44 0.48 -0.91 6.10
CA CYS A 44 1.23 -2.01 6.70
C CYS A 44 2.43 -1.46 7.47
N GLU A 45 2.52 -1.79 8.76
CA GLU A 45 3.73 -1.53 9.55
C GLU A 45 4.90 -2.33 8.96
N ASP A 46 4.67 -3.63 8.81
CA ASP A 46 5.57 -4.57 8.16
C ASP A 46 4.94 -5.16 6.90
N GLY A 47 5.74 -5.24 5.83
CA GLY A 47 5.30 -5.78 4.55
C GLY A 47 4.64 -4.78 3.61
N LEU A 48 3.87 -5.31 2.66
CA LEU A 48 3.21 -4.57 1.58
C LEU A 48 1.71 -4.86 1.60
N ILE A 49 0.92 -3.87 1.22
CA ILE A 49 -0.52 -4.01 1.05
C ILE A 49 -0.80 -5.00 -0.09
N SER A 50 -1.68 -5.97 0.17
CA SER A 50 -2.30 -6.85 -0.81
C SER A 50 -3.80 -6.85 -0.59
N VAL A 51 -4.52 -6.12 -1.45
CA VAL A 51 -5.98 -5.95 -1.35
C VAL A 51 -6.68 -7.27 -1.70
N GLN A 52 -7.54 -7.73 -0.80
CA GLN A 52 -8.29 -8.98 -0.97
C GLN A 52 -9.70 -8.69 -1.50
N GLU A 53 -10.39 -7.74 -0.87
CA GLU A 53 -11.76 -7.37 -1.20
C GLU A 53 -11.91 -5.85 -1.14
N ALA A 54 -12.75 -5.30 -2.02
CA ALA A 54 -13.15 -3.90 -1.95
C ALA A 54 -14.56 -3.74 -2.49
N LEU A 55 -15.39 -3.04 -1.73
CA LEU A 55 -16.79 -2.74 -2.02
C LEU A 55 -16.98 -1.24 -2.01
N TYR A 56 -17.56 -0.69 -3.07
CA TYR A 56 -18.19 0.63 -3.03
C TYR A 56 -19.69 0.48 -3.25
N GLY A 57 -20.48 0.85 -2.26
CA GLY A 57 -21.92 0.58 -2.27
C GLY A 57 -22.50 0.56 -0.87
N ARG A 58 -23.43 -0.37 -0.62
CA ARG A 58 -24.01 -0.62 0.70
C ARG A 58 -24.48 -2.07 0.80
N LYS A 59 -24.04 -2.77 1.85
CA LYS A 59 -24.42 -4.16 2.17
C LYS A 59 -25.15 -4.32 3.52
N ASP A 60 -25.30 -3.24 4.28
CA ASP A 60 -26.02 -3.22 5.56
C ASP A 60 -26.58 -1.82 5.88
N ARG A 61 -27.43 -1.73 6.91
CA ARG A 61 -28.10 -0.49 7.34
C ARG A 61 -27.36 0.31 8.40
N GLU A 62 -26.32 -0.26 9.00
CA GLU A 62 -25.67 0.27 10.20
C GLU A 62 -24.43 1.11 9.84
N ILE A 63 -23.61 0.62 8.91
CA ILE A 63 -22.39 1.29 8.48
C ILE A 63 -22.74 2.61 7.80
N CYS A 64 -22.10 3.69 8.27
CA CYS A 64 -22.29 5.04 7.73
C CYS A 64 -23.77 5.47 7.73
N SER A 65 -24.48 5.24 8.83
CA SER A 65 -25.92 5.53 8.98
C SER A 65 -26.23 6.79 9.79
N GLU A 66 -25.24 7.32 10.52
CA GLU A 66 -25.41 8.50 11.38
C GLU A 66 -25.97 9.70 10.60
N ASP A 67 -27.04 10.28 11.13
CA ASP A 67 -27.79 11.40 10.56
C ASP A 67 -28.31 11.17 9.12
N ARG A 68 -28.44 9.91 8.68
CA ARG A 68 -28.96 9.58 7.36
C ARG A 68 -30.45 9.25 7.39
N PRO A 69 -31.26 9.81 6.47
CA PRO A 69 -32.64 9.41 6.31
C PRO A 69 -32.76 7.91 5.99
N ALA A 70 -33.75 7.24 6.59
CA ALA A 70 -33.95 5.80 6.44
C ALA A 70 -34.02 5.34 4.98
N TYR A 71 -34.61 6.13 4.07
CA TYR A 71 -34.72 5.80 2.65
C TYR A 71 -33.36 5.65 1.94
N GLN A 72 -32.29 6.29 2.45
CA GLN A 72 -30.94 6.18 1.89
C GLN A 72 -30.21 4.90 2.35
N LEU A 73 -30.75 4.21 3.35
CA LEU A 73 -30.12 3.04 4.00
C LEU A 73 -30.81 1.71 3.64
N THR A 74 -31.98 1.75 3.01
CA THR A 74 -32.79 0.54 2.75
C THR A 74 -32.19 -0.41 1.72
N ASN A 75 -31.55 0.14 0.68
CA ASN A 75 -30.92 -0.66 -0.37
C ASN A 75 -29.56 -1.21 0.10
N THR A 76 -29.58 -2.45 0.57
CA THR A 76 -28.39 -3.20 0.99
C THR A 76 -27.91 -4.19 -0.07
N ASP A 77 -28.43 -4.12 -1.29
CA ASP A 77 -27.91 -4.87 -2.44
C ASP A 77 -27.30 -3.91 -3.46
N CYS A 78 -26.44 -3.02 -2.95
CA CYS A 78 -25.73 -2.06 -3.76
C CYS A 78 -24.23 -2.34 -3.76
N SER A 79 -23.66 -2.52 -4.95
CA SER A 79 -22.22 -2.68 -5.14
C SER A 79 -21.81 -2.25 -6.55
N GLN A 80 -20.75 -1.44 -6.63
CA GLN A 80 -20.12 -1.09 -7.90
C GLN A 80 -19.21 -2.24 -8.36
N VAL A 81 -19.36 -2.62 -9.63
CA VAL A 81 -18.49 -3.60 -10.28
C VAL A 81 -17.12 -2.98 -10.57
N GLY A 82 -16.05 -3.74 -10.36
CA GLY A 82 -14.69 -3.32 -10.66
C GLY A 82 -14.00 -2.50 -9.56
N THR A 83 -14.66 -2.24 -8.43
CA THR A 83 -14.05 -1.55 -7.28
C THR A 83 -12.74 -2.24 -6.85
N LEU A 84 -12.75 -3.56 -6.71
CA LEU A 84 -11.57 -4.33 -6.33
C LEU A 84 -10.35 -4.06 -7.22
N ASP A 85 -10.53 -4.07 -8.56
CA ASP A 85 -9.42 -3.87 -9.50
C ASP A 85 -8.84 -2.46 -9.43
N VAL A 86 -9.70 -1.46 -9.20
CA VAL A 86 -9.27 -0.07 -9.02
C VAL A 86 -8.43 0.08 -7.75
N ILE A 87 -8.90 -0.50 -6.63
CA ILE A 87 -8.18 -0.42 -5.35
C ILE A 87 -6.88 -1.24 -5.39
N LYS A 88 -6.89 -2.46 -5.95
CA LYS A 88 -5.68 -3.27 -6.18
C LYS A 88 -4.62 -2.51 -6.96
N ARG A 89 -4.99 -1.98 -8.14
CA ARG A 89 -4.07 -1.21 -8.99
C ARG A 89 -3.48 0.00 -8.29
N ARG A 90 -4.24 0.62 -7.38
CA ARG A 90 -3.80 1.81 -6.65
C ARG A 90 -2.91 1.46 -5.46
N CYS A 91 -3.18 0.37 -4.76
CA CYS A 91 -2.65 0.11 -3.42
C CYS A 91 -1.72 -1.08 -3.29
N ASP A 92 -1.83 -2.09 -4.17
CA ASP A 92 -1.00 -3.28 -4.07
C ASP A 92 0.49 -2.93 -4.18
N GLY A 93 1.28 -3.57 -3.32
CA GLY A 93 2.72 -3.34 -3.25
C GLY A 93 3.12 -2.04 -2.53
N LYS A 94 2.20 -1.24 -2.00
CA LYS A 94 2.55 -0.04 -1.22
C LYS A 94 2.61 -0.33 0.27
N LYS A 95 3.37 0.46 1.02
CA LYS A 95 3.30 0.47 2.49
C LYS A 95 2.11 1.26 3.02
N VAL A 96 1.79 2.38 2.37
CA VAL A 96 0.67 3.26 2.70
C VAL A 96 -0.06 3.60 1.42
N CYS A 97 -1.39 3.51 1.43
CA CYS A 97 -2.25 3.89 0.32
C CYS A 97 -3.40 4.77 0.82
N GLU A 98 -3.48 5.98 0.29
CA GLU A 98 -4.56 6.93 0.59
C GLU A 98 -5.38 7.25 -0.66
N PHE A 99 -6.69 7.23 -0.49
CA PHE A 99 -7.67 7.52 -1.53
C PHE A 99 -9.03 7.87 -0.95
N ASN A 100 -9.85 8.54 -1.75
CA ASN A 100 -11.26 8.79 -1.46
C ASN A 100 -12.12 8.18 -2.58
N THR A 101 -13.42 8.39 -2.55
CA THR A 101 -14.35 7.81 -3.52
C THR A 101 -14.19 8.35 -4.95
N GLN A 102 -13.45 9.45 -5.15
CA GLN A 102 -13.25 10.05 -6.48
C GLN A 102 -12.45 9.18 -7.45
N ILE A 103 -11.66 8.22 -6.96
CA ILE A 103 -10.86 7.33 -7.81
C ILE A 103 -11.69 6.28 -8.54
N LEU A 104 -12.97 6.11 -8.17
CA LEU A 104 -13.84 5.03 -8.64
C LEU A 104 -14.59 5.36 -9.94
N HIS A 105 -14.24 6.46 -10.62
CA HIS A 105 -14.74 6.87 -11.94
C HIS A 105 -16.27 6.65 -12.16
N THR A 106 -17.03 7.59 -11.57
CA THR A 106 -18.21 8.27 -12.12
C THR A 106 -19.55 7.55 -12.32
N SER A 107 -19.71 6.24 -12.06
CA SER A 107 -21.06 5.63 -12.06
C SER A 107 -21.54 5.38 -10.64
N ASP A 108 -22.57 6.11 -10.20
CA ASP A 108 -23.27 5.78 -8.96
C ASP A 108 -23.94 4.40 -9.12
N PRO A 109 -23.52 3.37 -8.37
CA PRO A 109 -24.09 2.02 -8.51
C PRO A 109 -25.54 1.93 -8.04
N CYS A 110 -26.01 2.88 -7.24
CA CYS A 110 -27.35 2.87 -6.66
C CYS A 110 -27.79 4.28 -6.25
N PHE A 111 -28.30 5.03 -7.23
CA PHE A 111 -28.77 6.40 -7.02
C PHE A 111 -29.75 6.51 -5.83
N GLY A 112 -29.57 7.53 -5.00
CA GLY A 112 -30.39 7.78 -3.80
C GLY A 112 -30.02 6.92 -2.58
N THR A 113 -29.10 5.97 -2.72
CA THR A 113 -28.54 5.20 -1.59
C THR A 113 -27.24 5.85 -1.13
N PHE A 114 -27.11 6.07 0.17
CA PHE A 114 -25.86 6.60 0.74
C PHE A 114 -24.85 5.46 0.85
N LYS A 115 -23.67 5.61 0.27
CA LYS A 115 -22.71 4.51 0.09
C LYS A 115 -21.56 4.59 1.10
N TYR A 116 -20.75 3.54 1.13
CA TYR A 116 -19.47 3.50 1.79
C TYR A 116 -18.49 2.66 0.97
N LEU A 117 -17.20 2.91 1.21
CA LEU A 117 -16.08 2.14 0.70
C LEU A 117 -15.56 1.25 1.81
N ASP A 118 -15.64 -0.06 1.61
CA ASP A 118 -15.21 -1.09 2.55
C ASP A 118 -14.13 -1.94 1.90
N THR A 119 -12.92 -1.92 2.46
CA THR A 119 -11.74 -2.54 1.87
C THR A 119 -11.09 -3.48 2.88
N THR A 120 -10.91 -4.74 2.48
CA THR A 120 -10.19 -5.77 3.22
C THR A 120 -8.87 -6.07 2.53
N TYR A 121 -7.78 -6.08 3.28
CA TYR A 121 -6.43 -6.29 2.75
C TYR A 121 -5.55 -7.06 3.73
N ASN A 122 -4.51 -7.68 3.20
CA ASN A 122 -3.48 -8.35 3.98
C ASN A 122 -2.18 -7.54 3.88
N CYS A 123 -1.37 -7.63 4.93
CA CYS A 123 0.02 -7.21 4.89
C CYS A 123 0.89 -8.43 4.60
N VAL A 124 1.41 -8.51 3.38
CA VAL A 124 2.25 -9.62 2.93
C VAL A 124 3.73 -9.27 3.13
N HIS A 125 4.54 -10.25 3.51
CA HIS A 125 5.98 -10.05 3.60
C HIS A 125 6.54 -9.66 2.24
N GLY A 126 7.01 -8.43 2.15
CA GLY A 126 7.58 -7.85 0.94
C GLY A 126 8.47 -6.69 1.30
N ILE A 127 9.36 -6.36 0.38
CA ILE A 127 10.42 -5.38 0.57
C ILE A 127 10.09 -4.18 -0.29
N HIS A 128 10.04 -3.01 0.34
CA HIS A 128 9.92 -1.70 -0.32
C HIS A 128 11.29 -1.03 -0.29
N SER A 129 11.79 -0.65 -1.46
CA SER A 129 13.12 -0.08 -1.63
C SER A 129 13.02 1.24 -2.39
N ILE A 130 13.67 2.28 -1.85
CA ILE A 130 13.84 3.57 -2.49
C ILE A 130 15.31 3.75 -2.84
N THR A 131 15.59 4.08 -4.10
CA THR A 131 16.94 4.38 -4.59
C THR A 131 16.94 5.72 -5.32
N CYS A 132 17.69 6.70 -4.82
CA CYS A 132 17.76 8.02 -5.44
C CYS A 132 18.37 7.97 -6.85
N GLU A 133 17.96 8.91 -7.73
CA GLU A 133 18.53 9.02 -9.06
C GLU A 133 20.07 9.13 -9.03
N HIS A 134 20.70 8.44 -9.98
CA HIS A 134 22.13 8.18 -10.13
C HIS A 134 22.75 7.14 -9.17
N SER A 135 21.99 6.55 -8.25
CA SER A 135 22.44 5.46 -7.38
C SER A 135 22.10 4.07 -7.96
N LEU A 136 22.60 3.02 -7.30
CA LEU A 136 22.33 1.61 -7.64
C LEU A 136 21.32 1.03 -6.66
N ALA A 137 20.24 0.46 -7.18
CA ALA A 137 19.30 -0.35 -6.41
C ALA A 137 19.83 -1.78 -6.36
N ILE A 138 19.91 -2.34 -5.15
CA ILE A 138 20.35 -3.72 -4.90
C ILE A 138 19.16 -4.47 -4.30
N LEU A 139 18.53 -5.32 -5.10
CA LEU A 139 17.43 -6.19 -4.67
C LEU A 139 18.03 -7.55 -4.32
N LYS A 140 17.64 -8.12 -3.18
CA LYS A 140 18.19 -9.40 -2.71
C LYS A 140 17.16 -10.17 -1.90
N CYS A 141 17.14 -11.47 -2.12
CA CYS A 141 16.37 -12.43 -1.34
C CYS A 141 17.30 -13.39 -0.59
N ASP A 142 16.77 -14.03 0.45
CA ASP A 142 17.49 -15.08 1.18
C ASP A 142 17.71 -16.31 0.30
N GLN A 143 18.63 -17.18 0.74
CA GLN A 143 19.03 -18.36 -0.04
C GLN A 143 17.82 -19.26 -0.34
N GLY A 144 17.70 -19.68 -1.60
CA GLY A 144 16.58 -20.52 -2.07
C GLY A 144 15.34 -19.74 -2.52
N LEU A 145 15.30 -18.42 -2.30
CA LEU A 145 14.24 -17.55 -2.76
C LEU A 145 14.66 -16.74 -4.00
N VAL A 146 13.67 -16.34 -4.78
CA VAL A 146 13.82 -15.49 -5.97
C VAL A 146 12.98 -14.23 -5.88
N ILE A 147 13.50 -13.17 -6.49
CA ILE A 147 12.83 -11.88 -6.57
C ILE A 147 11.58 -12.01 -7.45
N HIS A 148 10.47 -11.50 -6.96
CA HIS A 148 9.26 -11.24 -7.71
C HIS A 148 8.83 -9.79 -7.51
N VAL A 149 9.08 -8.95 -8.52
CA VAL A 149 8.73 -7.53 -8.49
C VAL A 149 7.21 -7.37 -8.59
N GLN A 150 6.64 -6.70 -7.59
CA GLN A 150 5.21 -6.38 -7.52
C GLN A 150 4.93 -5.05 -8.25
N SER A 151 5.78 -4.04 -8.02
CA SER A 151 5.68 -2.75 -8.69
C SER A 151 7.02 -2.03 -8.71
N ALA A 152 7.20 -1.17 -9.72
CA ALA A 152 8.33 -0.27 -9.80
C ALA A 152 7.91 1.05 -10.44
N ASN A 153 8.42 2.16 -9.91
CA ASN A 153 8.17 3.51 -10.42
C ASN A 153 9.45 4.33 -10.40
N TYR A 154 9.71 5.07 -11.48
CA TYR A 154 10.80 6.04 -11.54
C TYR A 154 10.25 7.45 -11.65
N GLY A 155 10.41 8.27 -10.62
CA GLY A 155 9.74 9.56 -10.55
C GLY A 155 9.93 10.26 -9.20
N ARG A 156 8.91 10.99 -8.76
CA ARG A 156 8.85 11.66 -7.46
C ARG A 156 7.38 11.82 -7.03
N HIS A 157 7.06 11.35 -5.83
CA HIS A 157 5.73 11.41 -5.22
C HIS A 157 5.67 12.27 -3.94
N ASP A 158 6.82 12.73 -3.45
CA ASP A 158 6.91 13.61 -2.29
C ASP A 158 8.16 14.52 -2.36
N GLN A 159 8.23 15.51 -1.46
CA GLN A 159 9.31 16.50 -1.41
C GLN A 159 10.47 16.11 -0.47
N THR A 160 10.32 15.05 0.33
CA THR A 160 11.23 14.72 1.44
C THR A 160 12.16 13.56 1.09
N THR A 161 11.70 12.61 0.28
CA THR A 161 12.45 11.47 -0.23
C THR A 161 13.55 11.94 -1.19
N CYS A 162 14.77 11.46 -0.97
CA CYS A 162 15.93 11.79 -1.79
C CYS A 162 16.14 13.31 -1.98
N SER A 163 15.96 14.08 -0.91
CA SER A 163 15.94 15.56 -0.93
C SER A 163 17.21 16.24 -0.43
N PHE A 164 18.12 15.50 0.22
CA PHE A 164 19.33 16.06 0.84
C PHE A 164 20.18 16.84 -0.18
N ASN A 165 20.48 18.11 0.15
CA ASN A 165 21.22 19.05 -0.68
C ASN A 165 20.66 19.24 -2.11
N ARG A 166 19.35 19.08 -2.29
CA ARG A 166 18.68 19.36 -3.57
C ARG A 166 18.02 20.73 -3.57
N PRO A 167 18.12 21.49 -4.67
CA PRO A 167 17.47 22.79 -4.78
C PRO A 167 15.94 22.60 -4.85
N PRO A 168 15.13 23.49 -4.22
CA PRO A 168 13.68 23.33 -4.16
C PRO A 168 12.99 23.08 -5.51
N PRO A 169 13.37 23.73 -6.63
CA PRO A 169 12.73 23.46 -7.93
C PRO A 169 12.81 22.00 -8.39
N GLN A 170 13.85 21.25 -7.99
CA GLN A 170 13.99 19.82 -8.33
C GLN A 170 13.07 18.91 -7.51
N LEU A 171 12.42 19.42 -6.46
CA LEU A 171 11.60 18.65 -5.51
C LEU A 171 10.09 18.96 -5.64
N GLN A 172 9.71 20.02 -6.34
CA GLN A 172 8.31 20.48 -6.39
C GLN A 172 7.37 19.53 -7.13
N ASN A 173 7.83 18.91 -8.20
CA ASN A 173 6.99 18.03 -9.00
C ASN A 173 6.83 16.65 -8.34
N VAL A 174 5.86 16.56 -7.43
CA VAL A 174 5.47 15.33 -6.70
C VAL A 174 4.40 14.50 -7.43
N ARG A 175 4.08 14.87 -8.67
CA ARG A 175 3.18 14.10 -9.54
C ARG A 175 3.94 13.41 -10.67
N CYS A 176 5.26 13.42 -10.61
CA CYS A 176 6.10 12.73 -11.56
C CYS A 176 6.05 11.23 -11.30
N SER A 177 5.41 10.48 -12.19
CA SER A 177 5.21 9.05 -12.03
C SER A 177 5.46 8.34 -13.35
N HIS A 178 6.34 7.35 -13.33
CA HIS A 178 6.59 6.49 -14.48
C HIS A 178 6.63 5.02 -14.02
N PRO A 179 5.47 4.34 -14.04
CA PRO A 179 5.42 2.90 -13.82
C PRO A 179 6.27 2.18 -14.87
N ILE A 180 7.17 1.30 -14.43
CA ILE A 180 8.17 0.67 -15.31
C ILE A 180 8.22 -0.84 -15.10
N ASN A 181 8.22 -1.59 -16.20
CA ASN A 181 8.39 -3.05 -16.17
C ASN A 181 9.87 -3.47 -16.19
N LYS A 182 10.78 -2.52 -16.46
CA LYS A 182 12.20 -2.82 -16.69
C LYS A 182 12.90 -3.49 -15.50
N VAL A 183 12.47 -3.16 -14.28
CA VAL A 183 12.97 -3.81 -13.05
C VAL A 183 12.55 -5.28 -13.02
N ALA A 184 11.27 -5.57 -13.27
CA ALA A 184 10.76 -6.95 -13.33
C ALA A 184 11.47 -7.76 -14.42
N GLU A 185 11.59 -7.21 -15.63
CA GLU A 185 12.34 -7.83 -16.74
C GLU A 185 13.80 -8.17 -16.38
N SER A 186 14.42 -7.32 -15.57
CA SER A 186 15.84 -7.45 -15.23
C SER A 186 16.09 -8.33 -14.00
N CYS A 187 15.14 -8.40 -13.07
CA CYS A 187 15.37 -8.92 -11.72
C CYS A 187 14.53 -10.15 -11.37
N ASN A 188 13.37 -10.37 -12.00
CA ASN A 188 12.51 -11.49 -11.64
C ASN A 188 13.22 -12.83 -11.83
N GLY A 189 12.99 -13.76 -10.90
CA GLY A 189 13.59 -15.10 -10.92
C GLY A 189 15.06 -15.16 -10.48
N LYS A 190 15.69 -14.02 -10.17
CA LYS A 190 17.05 -13.96 -9.62
C LYS A 190 17.00 -13.89 -8.10
N ASN A 191 18.03 -14.40 -7.43
CA ASN A 191 18.19 -14.21 -5.98
C ASN A 191 18.73 -12.81 -5.62
N SER A 192 19.51 -12.20 -6.52
CA SER A 192 20.08 -10.87 -6.37
C SER A 192 20.07 -10.13 -7.71
N CYS A 193 19.78 -8.84 -7.69
CA CYS A 193 19.74 -7.98 -8.87
C CYS A 193 20.28 -6.59 -8.54
N ILE A 194 21.08 -6.02 -9.46
CA ILE A 194 21.57 -4.65 -9.36
C ILE A 194 21.05 -3.88 -10.58
N ILE A 195 20.38 -2.74 -10.34
CA ILE A 195 19.88 -1.87 -11.42
C ILE A 195 20.14 -0.40 -11.08
N LYS A 196 20.58 0.38 -12.07
CA LYS A 196 20.88 1.81 -11.87
C LYS A 196 19.62 2.65 -11.98
N ALA A 197 19.37 3.51 -10.99
CA ALA A 197 18.29 4.50 -11.01
C ALA A 197 18.67 5.68 -11.91
N SER A 198 18.48 5.56 -13.23
CA SER A 198 18.86 6.63 -14.16
C SER A 198 17.99 6.73 -15.40
N ASN A 199 17.95 7.94 -15.97
CA ASN A 199 17.29 8.23 -17.24
C ASN A 199 17.74 7.32 -18.40
N SER A 200 18.98 6.84 -18.40
CA SER A 200 19.48 5.91 -19.43
C SER A 200 18.85 4.52 -19.36
N VAL A 201 18.27 4.14 -18.21
CA VAL A 201 17.63 2.84 -18.01
C VAL A 201 16.11 2.98 -18.13
N PHE A 202 15.54 4.07 -17.62
CA PHE A 202 14.10 4.22 -17.45
C PHE A 202 13.47 5.37 -18.25
N GLY A 203 14.26 6.15 -18.99
CA GLY A 203 13.80 7.42 -19.58
C GLY A 203 13.67 8.55 -18.56
N ASP A 204 13.34 9.75 -19.03
CA ASP A 204 13.11 10.92 -18.16
C ASP A 204 11.64 11.37 -18.22
N PRO A 205 10.81 10.98 -17.23
CA PRO A 205 9.39 11.32 -17.23
C PRO A 205 9.09 12.77 -16.84
N CYS A 206 10.04 13.48 -16.25
CA CYS A 206 9.82 14.83 -15.73
C CYS A 206 11.14 15.61 -15.66
N TYR A 207 11.57 16.14 -16.80
CA TYR A 207 12.80 16.91 -16.92
C TYR A 207 12.90 18.01 -15.86
N GLY A 208 14.09 18.16 -15.27
CA GLY A 208 14.36 19.14 -14.20
C GLY A 208 13.91 18.72 -12.80
N THR A 209 13.22 17.58 -12.65
CA THR A 209 12.89 17.00 -11.35
C THR A 209 13.92 15.93 -10.98
N PHE A 210 14.47 15.99 -9.77
CA PHE A 210 15.36 14.94 -9.27
C PHE A 210 14.51 13.76 -8.84
N LYS A 211 14.71 12.58 -9.41
CA LYS A 211 13.83 11.43 -9.23
C LYS A 211 14.38 10.42 -8.22
N TYR A 212 13.60 9.40 -7.93
CA TYR A 212 14.01 8.18 -7.28
C TYR A 212 13.28 6.99 -7.90
N LEU A 213 13.94 5.84 -7.85
CA LEU A 213 13.37 4.55 -8.16
C LEU A 213 12.74 3.99 -6.89
N GLU A 214 11.43 3.75 -6.93
CA GLU A 214 10.68 3.03 -5.92
C GLU A 214 10.41 1.61 -6.45
N VAL A 215 10.78 0.58 -5.68
CA VAL A 215 10.56 -0.83 -6.04
C VAL A 215 9.93 -1.56 -4.87
N SER A 216 8.83 -2.27 -5.14
CA SER A 216 8.25 -3.23 -4.22
C SER A 216 8.37 -4.63 -4.78
N TYR A 217 8.90 -5.57 -3.99
CA TYR A 217 9.10 -6.95 -4.41
C TYR A 217 8.91 -7.94 -3.27
N THR A 218 8.55 -9.17 -3.64
CA THR A 218 8.50 -10.33 -2.73
C THR A 218 9.66 -11.28 -3.03
N CYS A 219 9.93 -12.15 -2.08
CA CYS A 219 10.94 -13.21 -2.20
C CYS A 219 10.21 -14.55 -2.11
N ASP A 220 10.05 -15.19 -3.26
CA ASP A 220 9.21 -16.38 -3.39
C ASP A 220 10.08 -17.63 -3.58
N CYS A 221 9.57 -18.80 -3.19
CA CYS A 221 10.24 -20.05 -3.51
C CYS A 221 10.31 -20.23 -5.03
N LYS A 222 11.49 -20.65 -5.51
CA LYS A 222 11.73 -20.90 -6.93
C LYS A 222 10.93 -22.09 -7.47
#